data_AF-A0A972TLA1-F1
#
_entry.id   AF-A0A972TLA1-F1
#
_cell.length_a   1.000
_cell.length_b   1.000
_cell.length_c   1.000
_cell.angle_alpha   90.00
_cell.angle_beta   90.00
_cell.angle_gamma   90.00
#
_symmetry.space_group_name_H-M   'P 1'
#
loop_
_entity.id
_entity.type
_entity.pdbx_description
1 polymer ?
#
loop_
_entity_poly.entity_id
_entity_poly.type
_entity_poly.pdbx_seq_one_letter_code
_entity_poly.pdbx_strand_id
1 'polypeptide(L)' 'MFVVIMCGGSGTRFWPVSRRRKPKQFLNITGQGPMVVETCDRLKPLARDEEMILVLGNDHLGEAE' A
#
# COMPACT_ATOMS: atom_id res chain seq x y z
N MET A 1 13.08 9.24 -12.97
CA MET A 1 12.70 7.80 -13.05
C MET A 1 11.40 7.67 -12.28
N PHE A 2 10.41 6.91 -12.76
CA PHE A 2 9.16 6.71 -12.01
C PHE A 2 9.11 5.31 -11.41
N VAL A 3 8.56 5.20 -10.19
CA VAL A 3 8.32 3.93 -9.51
C VAL A 3 6.82 3.71 -9.39
N VAL A 4 6.33 2.57 -9.87
CA VAL A 4 4.91 2.22 -9.83
C VAL A 4 4.69 1.13 -8.77
N ILE A 5 3.86 1.42 -7.78
CA ILE A 5 3.52 0.51 -6.67
C ILE A 5 2.11 -0.02 -6.89
N MET A 6 2.01 -1.32 -7.22
CA MET A 6 0.73 -2.00 -7.45
C MET A 6 0.06 -2.37 -6.13
N CYS A 7 -0.92 -1.56 -5.69
CA CYS A 7 -1.70 -1.74 -4.47
C CYS A 7 -2.95 -2.59 -4.73
N GLY A 8 -2.76 -3.79 -5.28
CA GLY A 8 -3.81 -4.73 -5.62
C GLY A 8 -3.93 -5.92 -4.65
N GLY A 9 -5.03 -6.66 -4.80
CA GLY A 9 -5.32 -7.89 -4.05
C GLY A 9 -6.04 -7.64 -2.72
N SER A 10 -6.99 -8.52 -2.40
CA SER A 10 -7.86 -8.39 -1.22
C SER A 10 -7.24 -8.91 0.09
N GLY A 11 -6.10 -9.59 0.01
CA GLY A 11 -5.41 -10.12 1.19
C GLY A 11 -6.21 -11.18 1.96
N THR A 12 -7.00 -12.03 1.30
CA THR A 12 -7.91 -12.99 1.96
C THR A 12 -7.26 -13.91 3.00
N ARG A 13 -5.97 -14.26 2.82
CA ARG A 13 -5.19 -15.05 3.79
C ARG A 13 -4.96 -14.34 5.13
N PHE A 14 -5.13 -13.03 5.18
CA PHE A 14 -5.03 -12.20 6.39
C PHE A 14 -6.40 -11.91 7.01
N TRP A 15 -7.45 -12.62 6.63
CA TRP A 15 -8.72 -12.60 7.36
C TRP A 15 -8.47 -13.09 8.81
N PRO A 16 -9.03 -12.45 9.86
CA PRO A 16 -10.06 -11.41 9.84
C PRO A 16 -9.55 -9.96 9.74
N VAL A 17 -8.25 -9.74 9.65
CA VAL A 17 -7.69 -8.38 9.65
C VAL A 17 -7.91 -7.70 8.29
N SER A 18 -7.64 -8.42 7.19
CA SER A 18 -7.93 -7.93 5.84
C SER A 18 -9.40 -8.06 5.51
N ARG A 19 -9.98 -6.98 4.98
CA ARG A 19 -11.39 -6.87 4.59
C ARG A 19 -11.47 -6.30 3.18
N ARG A 20 -12.62 -6.50 2.52
CA ARG A 20 -12.85 -5.93 1.19
C ARG A 20 -12.60 -4.41 1.17
N ARG A 21 -13.00 -3.67 2.20
CA ARG A 21 -12.79 -2.20 2.27
C ARG A 21 -11.36 -1.79 2.61
N LYS A 22 -10.65 -2.60 3.41
CA LYS A 22 -9.28 -2.33 3.87
C LYS A 22 -8.39 -3.55 3.61
N PRO A 23 -7.87 -3.70 2.38
CA PRO A 23 -7.00 -4.81 2.00
C PRO A 23 -5.60 -4.69 2.62
N LYS A 24 -4.84 -5.80 2.59
CA LYS A 24 -3.58 -5.98 3.34
C LYS A 24 -2.57 -4.84 3.24
N GLN A 25 -2.47 -4.18 2.08
CA GLN A 25 -1.47 -3.14 1.83
C GLN A 25 -1.67 -1.90 2.71
N PHE A 26 -2.89 -1.66 3.18
CA PHE A 26 -3.23 -0.55 4.08
C PHE A 26 -3.25 -0.96 5.55
N LEU A 27 -2.78 -2.18 5.87
CA LEU A 27 -2.76 -2.71 7.23
C LEU A 27 -1.35 -2.71 7.79
N ASN A 28 -1.25 -2.56 9.11
CA ASN A 28 -0.02 -2.76 9.85
C ASN A 28 0.12 -4.22 10.26
N ILE A 29 0.69 -5.03 9.37
CA ILE A 29 0.88 -6.48 9.59
C ILE A 29 2.25 -6.77 10.20
N THR A 30 3.26 -5.95 9.90
CA THR A 30 4.65 -6.14 10.33
C THR A 30 4.98 -5.43 11.65
N GLY A 31 4.09 -4.56 12.13
CA GLY A 31 4.29 -3.71 13.30
C GLY A 31 4.91 -2.34 12.99
N GLN A 32 5.33 -2.07 11.74
CA GLN A 32 6.07 -0.86 11.37
C GLN A 32 5.20 0.23 10.69
N GLY A 33 3.90 -0.01 10.53
CA GLY A 33 2.97 0.89 9.84
C GLY A 33 2.24 0.17 8.70
N PRO A 34 1.42 0.88 7.91
CA PRO A 34 0.79 0.28 6.74
C PRO A 34 1.84 -0.25 5.77
N MET A 35 1.67 -1.47 5.26
CA MET A 35 2.64 -2.10 4.36
C MET A 35 3.00 -1.24 3.13
N VAL A 36 2.05 -0.44 2.64
CA VAL A 36 2.27 0.48 1.51
C VAL A 36 3.25 1.59 1.88
N VAL A 37 3.17 2.14 3.10
CA VAL A 37 4.11 3.14 3.62
C VAL A 37 5.50 2.53 3.78
N GLU A 38 5.59 1.31 4.34
CA GLU A 38 6.86 0.58 4.44
C GLU A 38 7.48 0.30 3.05
N THR A 39 6.65 0.16 2.02
CA THR A 39 7.11 -0.02 0.64
C THR A 39 7.65 1.29 0.07
N CYS A 40 6.95 2.41 0.28
CA CYS A 40 7.44 3.75 -0.11
C CYS A 40 8.75 4.10 0.60
N ASP A 41 8.85 3.85 1.91
CA ASP A 41 10.05 4.12 2.70
C ASP A 41 11.28 3.36 2.19
N ARG A 42 11.08 2.10 1.77
CA ARG A 42 12.14 1.29 1.15
C ARG A 42 12.62 1.86 -0.19
N LEU A 43 11.78 2.61 -0.89
CA LEU A 43 12.04 3.18 -2.20
C LEU A 43 12.64 4.58 -2.15
N LYS A 44 12.65 5.25 -0.98
CA LYS A 44 13.24 6.59 -0.81
C LYS A 44 14.69 6.72 -1.28
N PRO A 45 15.58 5.71 -1.15
CA PRO A 45 16.92 5.79 -1.72
C PRO A 45 16.97 5.78 -3.26
N LEU A 46 15.86 5.44 -3.94
CA LEU A 46 15.78 5.25 -5.40
C LEU A 46 14.91 6.28 -6.10
N ALA A 47 13.90 6.85 -5.43
CA ALA A 47 12.97 7.80 -6.00
C ALA A 47 12.43 8.75 -4.92
N ARG A 48 12.13 9.98 -5.32
CA ARG A 48 11.42 10.95 -4.48
C ARG A 48 9.93 10.64 -4.44
N ASP A 49 9.22 11.19 -3.47
CA ASP A 49 7.78 10.95 -3.30
C ASP A 49 6.96 11.35 -4.54
N GLU A 50 7.32 12.46 -5.22
CA GLU A 50 6.65 12.91 -6.46
C GLU A 50 6.87 11.96 -7.66
N GLU A 51 7.83 11.04 -7.55
CA GLU A 51 8.19 10.07 -8.58
C GLU A 51 7.56 8.69 -8.30
N MET A 52 6.85 8.56 -7.18
CA MET A 52 6.13 7.33 -6.80
C MET A 52 4.66 7.41 -7.18
N ILE A 53 4.18 6.40 -7.90
CA ILE A 53 2.80 6.29 -8.35
C ILE A 53 2.17 5.06 -7.72
N LEU A 54 1.11 5.27 -6.94
CA LEU A 54 0.30 4.20 -6.36
C LEU A 54 -0.84 3.83 -7.32
N VAL A 55 -0.94 2.56 -7.69
CA VAL A 55 -2.04 2.03 -8.51
C VAL A 55 -2.95 1.19 -7.62
N LEU A 56 -4.17 1.67 -7.39
CA LEU A 56 -5.17 1.06 -6.52
C LEU A 56 -6.56 1.13 -7.13
N GLY A 57 -7.46 0.28 -6.63
CA GLY A 57 -8.89 0.35 -6.98
C GLY A 57 -9.53 1.62 -6.42
N ASN A 58 -10.48 2.21 -7.16
CA ASN A 58 -11.16 3.45 -6.78
C ASN A 58 -11.82 3.39 -5.39
N ASP A 59 -12.34 2.22 -5.01
CA ASP A 59 -12.94 1.96 -3.68
C ASP A 59 -11.95 2.16 -2.51
N HIS A 60 -10.64 2.22 -2.78
CA HIS A 60 -9.59 2.33 -1.76
C HIS A 60 -8.93 3.72 -1.72
N LEU A 61 -9.43 4.70 -2.47
CA LEU A 61 -8.84 6.04 -2.50
C LEU A 61 -8.72 6.66 -1.11
N GLY A 62 -9.75 6.52 -0.27
CA GLY A 62 -9.73 7.02 1.11
C GLY A 62 -8.78 6.30 2.08
N GLU A 63 -8.14 5.21 1.66
CA GLU A 63 -7.05 4.57 2.43
C GLU A 63 -5.65 5.04 1.96
N ALA A 64 -5.59 5.79 0.86
CA ALA A 64 -4.35 6.32 0.27
C ALA A 64 -4.20 7.84 0.44
N GLU A 65 -5.21 8.53 0.98
CA GLU A 65 -5.11 9.89 1.50
C GLU A 65 -4.39 9.91 2.86
#